data_AF-A5FHD7-F1
#
_entry.id   AF-A5FHD7-F1
#
_cell.length_a   1.000
_cell.length_b   1.000
_cell.length_c   1.000
_cell.angle_alpha   90.00
_cell.angle_beta   90.00
_cell.angle_gamma   90.00
#
_symmetry.space_group_name_H-M   'P 1'
#
loop_
_entity.id
_entity.type
_entity.pdbx_description
1 polymer ?
#
loop_
_entity_poly.entity_id
_entity_poly.type
_entity_poly.pdbx_seq_one_letter_code
_entity_poly.pdbx_strand_id
1 'polypeptide(L)'
;MKKITLFLFLLYSVFTFSQKTESYKLSKEQIAQRELNEIADFPIYRAFEYSDKGGVTNLILTENQKNISKKDTLNTKIQAICVMNDHGGFLEKWRINDLLEDYEPKETNIWFWTKYCSTKDIDGDGYIDPVIVYGTRTEYGEIRRVKIITIYNNKKYVIRAVECDLDYCRSFKKDANWNSLPQKIKLNIDQLLIKLRKEQNLLLKNG
;
A
#
# COMPACT_ATOMS: atom_id res chain seq x y z
N MET A 1 -8.48 -46.64 54.87
CA MET A 1 -9.49 -45.81 54.16
C MET A 1 -9.25 -44.36 54.55
N LYS A 2 -8.98 -43.34 53.74
CA LYS A 2 -8.95 -43.08 52.30
C LYS A 2 -7.83 -42.05 52.09
N LYS A 3 -6.99 -42.20 51.06
CA LYS A 3 -6.09 -41.12 50.60
C LYS A 3 -6.90 -40.27 49.62
N ILE A 4 -7.15 -39.01 49.95
CA ILE A 4 -7.78 -38.04 49.03
C ILE A 4 -6.64 -37.31 48.33
N THR A 5 -6.40 -37.68 47.08
CA THR A 5 -5.47 -36.97 46.20
C THR A 5 -6.21 -35.80 45.58
N LEU A 6 -5.89 -34.58 45.99
CA LEU A 6 -6.46 -33.36 45.43
C LEU A 6 -5.76 -33.07 44.08
N PHE A 7 -6.48 -33.27 42.97
CA PHE A 7 -5.99 -32.96 41.63
C PHE A 7 -6.39 -31.53 41.27
N LEU A 8 -5.45 -30.59 41.37
CA LEU A 8 -5.67 -29.18 41.01
C LEU A 8 -5.42 -29.01 39.50
N PHE A 9 -6.48 -29.01 38.70
CA PHE A 9 -6.41 -28.62 37.28
C PHE A 9 -6.24 -27.09 37.20
N LEU A 10 -5.01 -26.61 37.01
CA LEU A 10 -4.74 -25.25 36.57
C LEU A 10 -5.11 -25.12 35.09
N LEU A 11 -6.39 -24.84 34.83
CA LEU A 11 -6.84 -24.29 33.56
C LEU A 11 -6.36 -22.84 33.48
N TYR A 12 -5.11 -22.65 33.04
CA TYR A 12 -4.70 -21.36 32.50
C TYR A 12 -5.47 -21.15 31.20
N SER A 13 -6.58 -20.41 31.28
CA SER A 13 -7.16 -19.76 30.13
C SER A 13 -6.11 -18.78 29.61
N VAL A 14 -5.32 -19.22 28.63
CA VAL A 14 -4.63 -18.34 27.70
C VAL A 14 -5.72 -17.59 26.93
N PHE A 15 -6.26 -16.54 27.55
CA PHE A 15 -6.87 -15.45 26.81
C PHE A 15 -5.75 -14.83 25.99
N THR A 16 -5.52 -15.39 24.80
CA THR A 16 -4.79 -14.70 23.77
C THR A 16 -5.61 -13.45 23.47
N PHE A 17 -5.25 -12.33 24.09
CA PHE A 17 -5.68 -11.01 23.64
C PHE A 17 -5.15 -10.89 22.21
N SER A 18 -5.98 -11.28 21.23
CA SER A 18 -5.71 -10.98 19.84
C SER A 18 -5.81 -9.47 19.74
N GLN A 19 -4.66 -8.81 19.68
CA GLN A 19 -4.62 -7.38 19.43
C GLN A 19 -5.39 -7.13 18.14
N LYS A 20 -6.49 -6.38 18.26
CA LYS A 20 -7.38 -6.11 17.13
C LYS A 20 -6.62 -5.22 16.16
N THR A 21 -6.60 -5.59 14.89
CA THR A 21 -6.03 -4.74 13.85
C THR A 21 -6.96 -3.56 13.59
N GLU A 22 -6.42 -2.35 13.63
CA GLU A 22 -7.17 -1.12 13.39
C GLU A 22 -6.49 -0.30 12.31
N SER A 23 -7.29 0.40 11.50
CA SER A 23 -6.76 1.25 10.43
C SER A 23 -7.73 2.37 10.13
N TYR A 24 -7.21 3.58 10.04
CA TYR A 24 -8.01 4.74 9.68
C TYR A 24 -7.20 5.78 8.90
N LYS A 25 -7.93 6.55 8.09
CA LYS A 25 -7.37 7.64 7.31
C LYS A 25 -7.18 8.86 8.21
N LEU A 26 -6.02 9.51 8.10
CA LEU A 26 -5.72 10.73 8.86
C LEU A 26 -6.29 11.99 8.20
N SER A 27 -6.77 12.91 9.03
CA SER A 27 -7.10 14.29 8.66
C SER A 27 -5.83 15.14 8.50
N LYS A 28 -5.95 16.36 7.96
CA LYS A 28 -4.81 17.28 7.83
C LYS A 28 -4.29 17.72 9.20
N GLU A 29 -5.19 17.96 10.13
CA GLU A 29 -4.89 18.34 11.51
C GLU A 29 -4.16 17.19 12.21
N GLN A 30 -4.63 15.96 12.02
CA GLN A 30 -3.99 14.74 12.53
C GLN A 30 -2.59 14.51 11.96
N ILE A 31 -2.37 14.82 10.68
CA ILE A 31 -1.06 14.76 10.03
C ILE A 31 -0.10 15.79 10.62
N ALA A 32 -0.56 17.04 10.81
CA ALA A 32 0.24 18.12 11.37
C ALA A 32 0.57 17.89 12.85
N GLN A 33 -0.40 17.47 13.66
CA GLN A 33 -0.21 17.17 15.08
C GLN A 33 0.80 16.04 15.31
N ARG A 34 0.90 15.11 14.36
CA ARG A 34 1.87 14.01 14.37
C ARG A 34 3.20 14.37 13.70
N GLU A 35 3.39 15.61 13.25
CA GLU A 35 4.65 16.05 12.61
C GLU A 35 5.03 15.23 11.36
N LEU A 36 4.07 14.55 10.71
CA LEU A 36 4.37 13.66 9.58
C LEU A 36 4.88 14.42 8.34
N ASN A 37 4.62 15.73 8.27
CA ASN A 37 5.14 16.59 7.22
C ASN A 37 6.67 16.69 7.25
N GLU A 38 7.31 16.45 8.39
CA GLU A 38 8.77 16.53 8.53
C GLU A 38 9.49 15.31 7.95
N ILE A 39 8.75 14.23 7.66
CA ILE A 39 9.26 12.96 7.13
C ILE A 39 9.23 12.94 5.59
N ALA A 40 8.34 13.75 5.01
CA ALA A 40 7.95 13.69 3.62
C ALA A 40 8.70 14.71 2.76
N ASP A 41 9.29 14.26 1.65
CA ASP A 41 9.96 15.15 0.70
C ASP A 41 8.97 16.00 -0.12
N PHE A 42 7.71 15.54 -0.20
CA PHE A 42 6.64 16.11 -1.01
C PHE A 42 5.37 16.34 -0.17
N PRO A 43 4.46 17.22 -0.60
CA PRO A 43 3.16 17.38 0.03
C PRO A 43 2.43 16.04 0.24
N ILE A 44 1.92 15.82 1.46
CA ILE A 44 1.15 14.63 1.79
C ILE A 44 -0.22 14.70 1.11
N TYR A 45 -0.45 13.79 0.16
CA TYR A 45 -1.74 13.62 -0.50
C TYR A 45 -2.73 12.84 0.38
N ARG A 46 -2.22 11.81 1.06
CA ARG A 46 -3.01 10.93 1.93
C ARG A 46 -2.11 10.28 2.99
N ALA A 47 -2.62 10.11 4.20
CA ALA A 47 -1.98 9.28 5.21
C ALA A 47 -2.99 8.37 5.91
N PHE A 48 -2.51 7.24 6.40
CA PHE A 48 -3.24 6.26 7.19
C PHE A 48 -2.44 5.94 8.44
N GLU A 49 -3.10 5.84 9.58
CA GLU A 49 -2.53 5.20 10.75
C GLU A 49 -3.16 3.80 10.86
N TYR A 50 -2.32 2.83 11.17
CA TYR A 50 -2.77 1.48 11.45
C TYR A 50 -2.02 0.87 12.63
N SER A 51 -2.70 0.00 13.34
CA SER A 51 -2.20 -0.72 14.50
C SER A 51 -2.40 -2.20 14.29
N ASP A 52 -1.34 -2.97 14.47
CA ASP A 52 -1.31 -4.42 14.34
C ASP A 52 -0.37 -5.05 15.39
N LYS A 53 -0.08 -6.35 15.31
CA LYS A 53 0.87 -7.02 16.23
C LYS A 53 2.29 -6.44 16.20
N GLY A 54 2.64 -5.71 15.14
CA GLY A 54 3.91 -5.00 14.97
C GLY A 54 3.94 -3.62 15.64
N GLY A 55 2.79 -3.09 16.05
CA GLY A 55 2.65 -1.79 16.71
C GLY A 55 1.89 -0.77 15.87
N VAL A 56 2.00 0.52 16.25
CA VAL A 56 1.33 1.62 15.57
C VAL A 56 2.23 2.20 14.49
N THR A 57 1.72 2.26 13.27
CA THR A 57 2.46 2.63 12.06
C THR A 57 1.66 3.65 11.24
N ASN A 58 2.36 4.59 10.61
CA ASN A 58 1.79 5.54 9.65
C ASN A 58 2.26 5.20 8.24
N LEU A 59 1.31 5.02 7.32
CA LEU A 59 1.55 4.99 5.87
C LEU A 59 1.25 6.37 5.28
N ILE A 60 2.27 7.01 4.73
CA ILE A 60 2.24 8.37 4.17
C ILE A 60 2.39 8.28 2.66
N LEU A 61 1.45 8.86 1.90
CA LEU A 61 1.45 8.92 0.45
C LEU A 61 1.61 10.37 0.01
N THR A 62 2.70 10.65 -0.71
CA THR A 62 3.14 12.01 -1.05
C THR A 62 3.30 12.17 -2.56
N GLU A 63 2.95 13.35 -3.06
CA GLU A 63 2.96 13.67 -4.49
C GLU A 63 3.57 15.05 -4.69
N ASN A 64 4.50 15.22 -5.64
CA ASN A 64 5.34 16.41 -5.69
C ASN A 64 4.68 17.69 -6.25
N GLN A 65 3.47 17.60 -6.81
CA GLN A 65 2.66 18.75 -7.24
C GLN A 65 3.46 19.79 -8.06
N LYS A 66 4.14 19.36 -9.13
CA LYS A 66 4.93 20.27 -9.98
C LYS A 66 3.99 21.24 -10.71
N ASN A 67 4.17 22.54 -10.47
CA ASN A 67 3.44 23.59 -11.18
C ASN A 67 3.71 23.53 -12.70
N ILE A 68 2.65 23.42 -13.50
CA ILE A 68 2.71 23.49 -14.97
C ILE A 68 2.08 24.80 -15.46
N SER A 69 1.09 25.32 -14.75
CA SER A 69 0.54 26.66 -14.96
C SER A 69 0.11 27.28 -13.63
N LYS A 70 -0.35 28.54 -13.63
CA LYS A 70 -0.88 29.21 -12.43
C LYS A 70 -2.05 28.48 -11.76
N LYS A 71 -2.71 27.55 -12.45
CA LYS A 71 -3.89 26.80 -11.96
C LYS A 71 -3.78 25.29 -12.14
N ASP A 72 -2.64 24.77 -12.60
CA ASP A 72 -2.49 23.36 -12.91
C ASP A 72 -1.16 22.81 -12.40
N THR A 73 -1.23 21.70 -11.69
CA THR A 73 -0.09 20.98 -11.14
C THR A 73 -0.17 19.54 -11.62
N LEU A 74 0.93 19.03 -12.17
CA LEU A 74 1.07 17.59 -12.41
C LEU A 74 2.15 17.02 -11.51
N ASN A 75 1.93 15.79 -11.10
CA ASN A 75 2.90 15.04 -10.33
C ASN A 75 3.87 14.36 -11.30
N THR A 76 5.16 14.57 -11.07
CA THR A 76 6.24 13.91 -11.80
C THR A 76 6.98 12.88 -10.95
N LYS A 77 6.74 12.91 -9.62
CA LYS A 77 7.31 12.00 -8.63
C LYS A 77 6.27 11.72 -7.55
N ILE A 78 6.27 10.49 -7.05
CA ILE A 78 5.48 10.06 -5.90
C ILE A 78 6.38 9.34 -4.90
N GLN A 79 5.93 9.34 -3.65
CA GLN A 79 6.60 8.59 -2.60
C GLN A 79 5.59 8.02 -1.60
N ALA A 80 5.80 6.77 -1.19
CA ALA A 80 5.09 6.14 -0.09
C ALA A 80 6.08 5.80 1.02
N ILE A 81 5.84 6.26 2.23
CA ILE A 81 6.72 6.09 3.39
C ILE A 81 5.93 5.39 4.48
N CYS A 82 6.54 4.39 5.11
CA CYS A 82 5.98 3.70 6.24
C CYS A 82 6.87 3.91 7.46
N VAL A 83 6.31 4.54 8.49
CA VAL A 83 7.04 4.90 9.70
C VAL A 83 6.34 4.42 10.95
N MET A 84 7.11 3.93 11.92
CA MET A 84 6.64 3.65 13.28
C MET A 84 7.06 4.79 14.20
N ASN A 85 6.23 5.09 15.20
CA ASN A 85 6.62 6.03 16.25
C ASN A 85 7.60 5.33 17.21
N ASP A 86 8.75 5.93 17.47
CA ASP A 86 9.79 5.38 18.35
C ASP A 86 10.33 6.48 19.29
N HIS A 87 9.91 6.42 20.56
CA HIS A 87 10.44 7.15 21.73
C HIS A 87 10.97 8.59 21.47
N GLY A 88 10.27 9.38 20.64
CA GLY A 88 10.64 10.77 20.32
C GLY A 88 10.98 11.04 18.85
N GLY A 89 10.79 10.08 17.95
CA GLY A 89 10.95 10.26 16.51
C GLY A 89 10.27 9.17 15.68
N PHE A 90 10.63 9.11 14.40
CA PHE A 90 10.08 8.15 13.44
C PHE A 90 11.11 7.14 12.99
N LEU A 91 10.79 5.85 13.15
CA LEU A 91 11.54 4.75 12.56
C LEU A 91 10.94 4.41 11.20
N GLU A 92 11.67 4.71 10.11
CA GLU A 92 11.26 4.27 8.76
C GLU A 92 11.39 2.75 8.63
N LYS A 93 10.29 2.10 8.28
CA LYS A 93 10.23 0.66 7.97
C LYS A 93 10.58 0.39 6.52
N TRP A 94 10.04 1.21 5.63
CA TRP A 94 10.32 1.15 4.20
C TRP A 94 9.83 2.41 3.50
N ARG A 95 10.42 2.66 2.33
CA ARG A 95 10.03 3.72 1.40
C ARG A 95 9.92 3.21 -0.02
N ILE A 96 8.96 3.73 -0.77
CA ILE A 96 8.78 3.49 -2.20
C ILE A 96 8.85 4.85 -2.89
N ASN A 97 9.69 4.96 -3.90
CA ASN A 97 9.80 6.14 -4.75
C ASN A 97 9.53 5.73 -6.19
N ASP A 98 8.80 6.55 -6.95
CA ASP A 98 8.66 6.38 -8.39
C ASP A 98 8.54 7.75 -9.06
N LEU A 99 8.86 7.79 -10.36
CA LEU A 99 8.78 8.97 -11.19
C LEU A 99 8.24 8.62 -12.58
N LEU A 100 7.98 9.63 -13.39
CA LEU A 100 7.62 9.43 -14.79
C LEU A 100 8.76 8.74 -15.54
N GLU A 101 8.41 7.79 -16.38
CA GLU A 101 9.33 7.11 -17.29
C GLU A 101 9.21 7.70 -18.69
N ASP A 102 10.28 7.57 -19.48
CA ASP A 102 10.34 8.04 -20.86
C ASP A 102 9.71 6.99 -21.81
N TYR A 103 8.38 6.97 -21.85
CA TYR A 103 7.60 6.13 -22.77
C TYR A 103 7.23 6.89 -24.03
N GLU A 104 6.93 6.12 -25.08
CA GLU A 104 6.12 6.58 -26.20
C GLU A 104 4.75 5.89 -26.15
N PRO A 105 3.64 6.64 -26.01
CA PRO A 105 3.57 8.10 -25.79
C PRO A 105 4.01 8.54 -24.39
N LYS A 106 4.50 9.79 -24.29
CA LYS A 106 5.11 10.37 -23.09
C LYS A 106 4.19 10.40 -21.88
N GLU A 107 4.71 10.01 -20.72
CA GLU A 107 4.00 10.17 -19.45
C GLU A 107 4.03 11.63 -18.96
N THR A 108 2.89 12.11 -18.46
CA THR A 108 2.73 13.50 -17.99
C THR A 108 2.35 13.62 -16.53
N ASN A 109 1.76 12.58 -15.94
CA ASN A 109 1.31 12.59 -14.54
C ASN A 109 1.45 11.21 -13.89
N ILE A 110 1.81 11.15 -12.61
CA ILE A 110 1.86 9.95 -11.77
C ILE A 110 1.17 10.21 -10.42
N TRP A 111 0.23 9.38 -9.98
CA TRP A 111 -0.52 9.66 -8.75
C TRP A 111 -1.06 8.40 -8.07
N PHE A 112 -1.27 8.48 -6.76
CA PHE A 112 -1.83 7.39 -5.97
C PHE A 112 -3.33 7.25 -6.20
N TRP A 113 -3.76 6.05 -6.54
CA TRP A 113 -5.16 5.72 -6.67
C TRP A 113 -5.72 5.27 -5.32
N THR A 114 -5.84 6.21 -4.38
CA THR A 114 -6.13 5.91 -2.95
C THR A 114 -7.43 5.14 -2.71
N LYS A 115 -8.38 5.13 -3.65
CA LYS A 115 -9.57 4.27 -3.63
C LYS A 115 -9.22 2.76 -3.64
N TYR A 116 -8.06 2.41 -4.17
CA TYR A 116 -7.56 1.05 -4.34
C TYR A 116 -6.42 0.71 -3.37
N CYS A 117 -5.96 1.67 -2.56
CA CYS A 117 -5.02 1.41 -1.48
C CYS A 117 -5.75 0.83 -0.26
N SER A 118 -5.07 0.01 0.52
CA SER A 118 -5.60 -0.54 1.77
C SER A 118 -4.52 -0.80 2.81
N THR A 119 -4.91 -0.72 4.07
CA THR A 119 -4.12 -1.06 5.26
C THR A 119 -4.94 -2.02 6.10
N LYS A 120 -5.07 -3.27 5.64
CA LYS A 120 -5.89 -4.31 6.27
C LYS A 120 -5.04 -5.55 6.48
N ASP A 121 -5.36 -6.31 7.52
CA ASP A 121 -4.90 -7.70 7.67
C ASP A 121 -5.72 -8.58 6.71
N ILE A 122 -5.10 -9.00 5.62
CA ILE A 122 -5.77 -9.70 4.51
C ILE A 122 -5.76 -11.21 4.76
N ASP A 123 -4.69 -11.75 5.34
CA ASP A 123 -4.58 -13.20 5.58
C ASP A 123 -5.07 -13.65 6.96
N GLY A 124 -5.27 -12.71 7.89
CA GLY A 124 -5.77 -12.93 9.24
C GLY A 124 -4.67 -13.30 10.24
N ASP A 125 -3.39 -13.04 9.95
CA ASP A 125 -2.28 -13.38 10.84
C ASP A 125 -2.05 -12.34 11.96
N GLY A 126 -2.78 -11.22 11.92
CA GLY A 126 -2.70 -10.12 12.87
C GLY A 126 -1.65 -9.06 12.54
N TYR A 127 -0.98 -9.16 11.38
CA TYR A 127 -0.19 -8.08 10.77
C TYR A 127 -0.99 -7.47 9.63
N ILE A 128 -0.84 -6.17 9.43
CA ILE A 128 -1.48 -5.49 8.31
C ILE A 128 -0.65 -5.69 7.05
N ASP A 129 -1.35 -5.88 5.93
CA ASP A 129 -0.80 -6.02 4.58
C ASP A 129 -1.07 -4.74 3.76
N PRO A 130 -0.20 -3.72 3.81
CA PRO A 130 -0.36 -2.53 3.00
C PRO A 130 -0.45 -2.90 1.52
N VAL A 131 -1.49 -2.41 0.85
CA VAL A 131 -1.63 -2.43 -0.60
C VAL A 131 -1.62 -0.99 -1.09
N ILE A 132 -0.72 -0.69 -2.01
CA ILE A 132 -0.49 0.64 -2.56
C ILE A 132 -0.66 0.55 -4.06
N VAL A 133 -1.53 1.40 -4.60
CA VAL A 133 -1.83 1.44 -6.03
C VAL A 133 -1.59 2.84 -6.55
N TYR A 134 -0.89 2.92 -7.67
CA TYR A 134 -0.76 4.14 -8.43
C TYR A 134 -0.73 3.84 -9.92
N GLY A 135 -0.96 4.88 -10.70
CA GLY A 135 -0.79 4.82 -12.14
C GLY A 135 -0.22 6.10 -12.71
N THR A 136 0.09 6.03 -13.99
CA THR A 136 0.52 7.17 -14.79
C THR A 136 -0.43 7.41 -15.94
N ARG A 137 -0.42 8.64 -16.47
CA ARG A 137 -1.12 8.97 -17.72
C ARG A 137 -0.18 9.55 -18.77
N THR A 138 -0.55 9.35 -20.02
CA THR A 138 0.16 9.88 -21.19
C THR A 138 -0.20 11.34 -21.45
N GLU A 139 0.44 11.96 -22.44
CA GLU A 139 0.04 13.25 -22.99
C GLU A 139 -1.35 13.24 -23.66
N TYR A 140 -1.85 12.05 -24.05
CA TYR A 140 -3.20 11.87 -24.60
C TYR A 140 -4.25 11.58 -23.52
N GLY A 141 -3.85 11.53 -22.24
CA GLY A 141 -4.76 11.30 -21.11
C GLY A 141 -5.07 9.82 -20.84
N GLU A 142 -4.42 8.90 -21.55
CA GLU A 142 -4.59 7.46 -21.39
C GLU A 142 -3.74 6.95 -20.22
N ILE A 143 -4.17 5.87 -19.56
CA ILE A 143 -3.34 5.21 -18.55
C ILE A 143 -2.15 4.53 -19.24
N ARG A 144 -0.93 4.78 -18.74
CA ARG A 144 0.29 4.17 -19.28
C ARG A 144 0.84 3.07 -18.40
N ARG A 145 1.03 3.34 -17.10
CA ARG A 145 1.48 2.35 -16.13
C ARG A 145 0.48 2.21 -15.01
N VAL A 146 0.40 1.00 -14.49
CA VAL A 146 -0.26 0.71 -13.21
C VAL A 146 0.70 -0.15 -12.40
N LYS A 147 0.97 0.24 -11.14
CA LYS A 147 1.71 -0.60 -10.21
C LYS A 147 0.87 -0.85 -8.96
N ILE A 148 0.79 -2.12 -8.59
CA ILE A 148 0.17 -2.58 -7.34
C ILE A 148 1.31 -3.14 -6.49
N ILE A 149 1.49 -2.59 -5.31
CA ILE A 149 2.54 -3.00 -4.38
C ILE A 149 1.86 -3.49 -3.12
N THR A 150 2.09 -4.74 -2.74
CA THR A 150 1.75 -5.24 -1.41
C THR A 150 3.01 -5.46 -0.60
N ILE A 151 2.96 -5.16 0.69
CA ILE A 151 4.06 -5.41 1.63
C ILE A 151 3.63 -6.56 2.54
N TYR A 152 4.41 -7.63 2.56
CA TYR A 152 4.19 -8.79 3.43
C TYR A 152 5.51 -9.16 4.10
N ASN A 153 5.54 -9.23 5.44
CA ASN A 153 6.75 -9.48 6.22
C ASN A 153 7.93 -8.56 5.84
N ASN A 154 7.68 -7.25 5.74
CA ASN A 154 8.63 -6.22 5.28
C ASN A 154 9.22 -6.45 3.86
N LYS A 155 8.69 -7.41 3.10
CA LYS A 155 9.08 -7.65 1.71
C LYS A 155 8.05 -7.06 0.76
N LYS A 156 8.54 -6.36 -0.27
CA LYS A 156 7.74 -5.77 -1.34
C LYS A 156 7.41 -6.83 -2.39
N TYR A 157 6.15 -6.89 -2.79
CA TYR A 157 5.67 -7.67 -3.92
C TYR A 157 4.92 -6.76 -4.86
N VAL A 158 5.31 -6.76 -6.13
CA VAL A 158 4.87 -5.75 -7.09
C VAL A 158 4.28 -6.41 -8.32
N ILE A 159 3.09 -5.96 -8.71
CA ILE A 159 2.57 -6.14 -10.06
C ILE A 159 2.88 -4.88 -10.85
N ARG A 160 3.52 -5.04 -12.00
CA ARG A 160 3.83 -3.97 -12.94
C ARG A 160 3.06 -4.20 -14.21
N ALA A 161 2.19 -3.26 -14.55
CA ALA A 161 1.45 -3.27 -15.80
C ALA A 161 1.82 -2.04 -16.63
N VAL A 162 1.94 -2.27 -17.94
CA VAL A 162 2.08 -1.23 -18.96
C VAL A 162 0.92 -1.41 -19.93
N GLU A 163 0.12 -0.35 -20.07
CA GLU A 163 -1.06 -0.27 -20.93
C GLU A 163 -0.72 0.46 -22.23
N CYS A 164 -1.35 -0.01 -23.30
CA CYS A 164 -1.42 0.60 -24.63
C CYS A 164 -2.45 -0.20 -25.45
N ASP A 165 -2.85 0.31 -26.61
CA ASP A 165 -3.87 -0.36 -27.43
C ASP A 165 -3.42 -1.69 -28.02
N LEU A 166 -2.13 -1.84 -28.33
CA LEU A 166 -1.61 -3.00 -29.07
C LEU A 166 -1.00 -4.05 -28.13
N ASP A 167 -1.29 -5.33 -28.37
CA ASP A 167 -0.86 -6.48 -27.55
C ASP A 167 0.65 -6.55 -27.31
N TYR A 168 1.45 -6.10 -28.28
CA TYR A 168 2.92 -6.19 -28.21
C TYR A 168 3.53 -5.14 -27.27
N CYS A 169 2.90 -3.97 -27.11
CA CYS A 169 3.40 -2.93 -26.20
C CYS A 169 2.81 -3.07 -24.78
N ARG A 170 1.78 -3.91 -24.60
CA ARG A 170 1.23 -4.23 -23.29
C ARG A 170 2.11 -5.20 -22.53
N SER A 171 2.28 -4.96 -21.24
CA SER A 171 2.99 -5.88 -20.36
C SER A 171 2.30 -6.01 -19.00
N PHE A 172 2.42 -7.20 -18.41
CA PHE A 172 1.93 -7.49 -17.08
C PHE A 172 2.93 -8.44 -16.41
N LYS A 173 3.55 -7.99 -15.33
CA LYS A 173 4.62 -8.73 -14.64
C LYS A 173 4.37 -8.73 -13.14
N LYS A 174 4.16 -9.91 -12.56
CA LYS A 174 4.17 -10.10 -11.10
C LYS A 174 5.64 -10.23 -10.64
N ASP A 175 5.90 -9.91 -9.37
CA ASP A 175 7.24 -10.07 -8.78
C ASP A 175 7.74 -11.51 -8.93
N ALA A 176 9.05 -11.72 -9.07
CA ALA A 176 9.62 -13.06 -9.17
C ALA A 176 9.26 -13.94 -7.95
N ASN A 177 9.08 -13.32 -6.78
CA ASN A 177 8.69 -14.00 -5.57
C ASN A 177 7.16 -14.06 -5.37
N TRP A 178 6.34 -13.69 -6.35
CA TRP A 178 4.88 -13.60 -6.18
C TRP A 178 4.26 -14.87 -5.58
N ASN A 179 4.78 -16.03 -5.97
CA ASN A 179 4.26 -17.31 -5.49
C ASN A 179 4.54 -17.58 -4.01
N SER A 180 5.47 -16.84 -3.37
CA SER A 180 5.71 -16.94 -1.92
C SER A 180 4.71 -16.15 -1.08
N LEU A 181 3.81 -15.35 -1.69
CA LEU A 181 2.73 -14.70 -0.96
C LEU A 181 1.69 -15.71 -0.48
N PRO A 182 1.12 -15.51 0.72
CA PRO A 182 -0.06 -16.22 1.18
C PRO A 182 -1.19 -16.21 0.14
N GLN A 183 -1.89 -17.33 0.02
CA GLN A 183 -2.95 -17.49 -0.98
C GLN A 183 -4.07 -16.45 -0.82
N LYS A 184 -4.43 -16.09 0.42
CA LYS A 184 -5.45 -15.06 0.70
C LYS A 184 -5.05 -13.68 0.16
N ILE A 185 -3.78 -13.28 0.34
CA ILE A 185 -3.25 -12.02 -0.20
C ILE A 185 -3.30 -12.03 -1.72
N LYS A 186 -2.82 -13.12 -2.37
CA LYS A 186 -2.88 -13.24 -3.83
C LYS A 186 -4.30 -13.10 -4.36
N LEU A 187 -5.26 -13.81 -3.76
CA LEU A 187 -6.68 -13.73 -4.14
C LEU A 187 -7.25 -12.32 -3.94
N ASN A 188 -6.88 -11.63 -2.86
CA ASN A 188 -7.30 -10.25 -2.64
C ASN A 188 -6.79 -9.32 -3.73
N ILE A 189 -5.51 -9.43 -4.09
CA ILE A 189 -4.92 -8.64 -5.18
C ILE A 189 -5.53 -9.00 -6.54
N ASP A 190 -5.84 -10.27 -6.81
CA ASP A 190 -6.51 -10.68 -8.04
C ASP A 190 -7.92 -10.07 -8.14
N GLN A 191 -8.67 -9.99 -7.02
CA GLN A 191 -9.95 -9.25 -7.00
C GLN A 191 -9.78 -7.75 -7.19
N LEU A 192 -8.71 -7.17 -6.62
CA LEU A 192 -8.37 -5.77 -6.84
C LEU A 192 -8.07 -5.49 -8.33
N LEU A 193 -7.36 -6.39 -9.01
CA LEU A 193 -7.09 -6.31 -10.43
C LEU A 193 -8.37 -6.32 -11.26
N ILE A 194 -9.32 -7.23 -10.97
CA ILE A 194 -10.62 -7.28 -11.64
C ILE A 194 -11.36 -5.95 -11.48
N LYS A 195 -11.37 -5.41 -10.25
CA LYS A 195 -11.98 -4.11 -9.97
C LYS A 195 -11.30 -2.98 -10.75
N LEU A 196 -9.96 -2.95 -10.78
CA LEU A 196 -9.18 -1.95 -11.51
C LEU A 196 -9.47 -1.99 -13.01
N ARG A 197 -9.50 -3.18 -13.63
CA ARG A 197 -9.86 -3.34 -15.06
C ARG A 197 -11.20 -2.70 -15.36
N LYS A 198 -12.20 -3.03 -14.56
CA LYS A 198 -13.57 -2.55 -14.76
C LYS A 198 -13.70 -1.05 -14.54
N GLU A 199 -13.15 -0.53 -13.46
CA GLU A 199 -13.37 0.85 -13.05
C GLU A 199 -12.46 1.87 -13.74
N GLN A 200 -11.27 1.45 -14.19
CA GLN A 200 -10.29 2.30 -14.90
C GLN A 200 -10.21 1.99 -16.40
N ASN A 201 -11.09 1.11 -16.90
CA ASN A 201 -11.12 0.64 -18.29
C ASN A 201 -9.74 0.14 -18.78
N LEU A 202 -9.05 -0.63 -17.94
CA LEU A 202 -7.72 -1.16 -18.25
C LEU A 202 -7.84 -2.47 -19.03
N LEU A 203 -6.96 -2.66 -20.01
CA LEU A 203 -6.96 -3.89 -20.80
C LEU A 203 -6.24 -5.02 -20.06
N LEU A 204 -5.10 -4.72 -19.41
CA LEU A 204 -4.26 -5.64 -18.61
C LEU A 204 -4.05 -7.02 -19.28
N LYS A 205 -2.96 -7.15 -20.05
CA LYS A 205 -2.57 -8.39 -20.76
C LYS A 205 -2.53 -9.59 -19.82
N ASN A 206 -3.38 -10.61 -20.04
CA ASN A 206 -3.45 -11.92 -19.37
C ASN A 206 -2.89 -11.99 -17.93
N GLY A 207 -3.21 -11.00 -17.11
CA GLY A 207 -2.81 -10.90 -15.70
C GLY A 207 -3.82 -11.50 -14.74
#